data_AF-A0A924Y7S9-F1
#
_entry.id   AF-A0A924Y7S9-F1
#
_cell.length_a   1.000
_cell.length_b   1.000
_cell.length_c   1.000
_cell.angle_alpha   90.00
_cell.angle_beta   90.00
_cell.angle_gamma   90.00
#
_symmetry.space_group_name_H-M   'P 1'
#
loop_
_entity.id
_entity.type
_entity.pdbx_description
1 polymer ?
#
loop_
_entity_poly.entity_id
_entity_poly.type
_entity_poly.pdbx_seq_one_letter_code
_entity_poly.pdbx_strand_id
1 'polypeptide(L)' 'MPVSDEQKRKIEDWIKSNGRNQYGDSPETIYAGGNPLFDEMSPKLKDRYEYILERNPQLKIDSTNGNGK' A
#
# COMPACT_ATOMS: atom_id res chain seq x y z
N MET A 1 -1.91 -2.48 14.36
CA MET A 1 -3.36 -2.18 14.26
C MET A 1 -3.74 -2.45 12.82
N PRO A 2 -4.86 -3.14 12.54
CA PRO A 2 -5.26 -3.40 11.17
C PRO A 2 -5.56 -2.08 10.44
N VAL A 3 -5.21 -2.00 9.15
CA VAL A 3 -5.51 -0.84 8.30
C VAL A 3 -7.04 -0.67 8.19
N SER A 4 -7.56 0.52 8.46
CA SER A 4 -8.99 0.80 8.42
C SER A 4 -9.54 0.82 6.99
N ASP A 5 -10.84 0.57 6.81
CA ASP A 5 -11.42 0.54 5.45
C ASP A 5 -11.40 1.91 4.76
N GLU A 6 -11.47 3.01 5.52
CA GLU A 6 -11.27 4.35 4.97
C GLU A 6 -9.83 4.52 4.43
N GLN A 7 -8.84 4.05 5.19
CA GLN A 7 -7.44 4.13 4.78
C GLN A 7 -7.16 3.24 3.57
N LYS A 8 -7.75 2.03 3.53
CA LYS A 8 -7.71 1.17 2.33
C LYS A 8 -8.27 1.89 1.11
N ARG A 9 -9.42 2.56 1.24
CA ARG A 9 -10.02 3.30 0.11
C ARG A 9 -9.11 4.42 -0.40
N LYS A 10 -8.50 5.20 0.49
CA LYS A 10 -7.51 6.23 0.12
C LYS A 10 -6.30 5.64 -0.60
N ILE A 11 -5.81 4.49 -0.14
CA ILE A 11 -4.70 3.78 -0.80
C ILE A 11 -5.11 3.33 -2.20
N GLU A 12 -6.30 2.75 -2.38
CA GLU A 12 -6.80 2.32 -3.69
C GLU A 12 -6.96 3.49 -4.66
N ASP A 13 -7.50 4.63 -4.20
CA ASP A 13 -7.64 5.84 -5.01
C ASP A 13 -6.28 6.40 -5.41
N TRP A 14 -5.31 6.38 -4.48
CA TRP A 14 -3.93 6.77 -4.76
C TRP A 14 -3.27 5.84 -5.80
N ILE A 15 -3.42 4.52 -5.69
CA ILE A 15 -2.89 3.54 -6.66
C ILE A 15 -3.41 3.86 -8.06
N LYS A 16 -4.73 4.01 -8.19
CA LYS A 16 -5.39 4.29 -9.48
C LYS A 16 -4.96 5.62 -10.07
N SER A 17 -4.93 6.67 -9.25
CA SER A 17 -4.59 8.03 -9.70
C SER A 17 -3.13 8.17 -10.13
N ASN A 18 -2.23 7.35 -9.59
CA ASN A 18 -0.80 7.40 -9.88
C ASN A 18 -0.33 6.31 -10.86
N GLY A 19 -1.25 5.54 -11.44
CA GLY A 19 -0.90 4.46 -12.38
C GLY A 19 0.00 3.39 -11.76
N ARG A 20 -0.15 3.13 -10.46
CA ARG A 20 0.65 2.14 -9.72
C ARG A 20 0.09 0.73 -9.91
N ASN A 21 0.91 -0.26 -9.62
CA ASN A 21 0.43 -1.64 -9.55
C ASN A 21 -0.38 -1.88 -8.26
N GLN A 22 -0.93 -3.09 -8.12
CA GLN A 22 -1.78 -3.48 -6.98
C GLN A 22 -1.08 -3.45 -5.60
N TYR A 23 0.24 -3.32 -5.56
CA TYR A 23 1.06 -3.22 -4.35
C TYR A 23 1.61 -1.81 -4.13
N GLY A 24 1.15 -0.82 -4.91
CA GLY A 24 1.59 0.56 -4.81
C GLY A 24 2.98 0.84 -5.39
N ASP A 25 3.61 -0.13 -6.06
CA ASP A 25 4.89 0.06 -6.74
C ASP A 25 4.68 0.52 -8.20
N SER A 26 5.77 0.69 -8.95
CA SER A 26 5.73 0.98 -10.39
C SER A 26 5.02 -0.14 -11.16
N PRO A 27 4.25 0.15 -12.22
CA PRO A 27 3.65 -0.89 -13.06
C PRO A 27 4.67 -1.85 -13.68
N GLU A 28 5.93 -1.42 -13.83
CA GLU A 28 7.03 -2.21 -14.38
C GLU A 28 7.79 -3.01 -13.31
N THR A 29 7.37 -2.95 -12.04
CA THR A 29 8.04 -3.68 -10.95
C THR A 29 7.88 -5.19 -11.12
N ILE A 30 9.01 -5.89 -11.14
CA ILE A 30 9.09 -7.35 -11.14
C ILE A 30 9.46 -7.83 -9.74
N TYR A 31 8.69 -8.77 -9.20
CA TYR A 31 8.93 -9.36 -7.89
C TYR A 31 9.69 -10.67 -8.01
N ALA A 32 10.86 -10.75 -7.37
CA ALA A 32 11.53 -12.03 -7.19
C ALA A 32 10.59 -12.96 -6.39
N GLY A 33 10.27 -14.13 -6.95
CA GLY A 33 9.26 -15.04 -6.38
C GLY A 33 7.80 -14.71 -6.71
N GLY A 34 7.54 -13.70 -7.56
CA GLY A 34 6.22 -13.39 -8.12
C GLY A 34 5.25 -12.64 -7.21
N ASN A 35 5.45 -12.66 -5.87
CA ASN A 35 4.61 -11.95 -4.92
C ASN A 35 5.44 -11.24 -3.83
N PRO A 36 5.37 -9.91 -3.70
CA PRO A 36 6.12 -9.17 -2.67
C PRO A 36 5.64 -9.41 -1.24
N LEU A 37 4.46 -10.01 -1.06
CA LEU A 37 3.87 -10.31 0.23
C LEU A 37 4.33 -11.66 0.79
N PHE A 38 5.02 -12.46 -0.04
CA PHE A 38 5.58 -13.73 0.37
C PHE A 38 6.95 -13.50 1.02
N ASP A 39 7.06 -13.90 2.28
CA ASP A 39 8.31 -13.90 3.03
C ASP A 39 8.68 -15.35 3.33
N GLU A 40 9.70 -15.88 2.66
CA GLU A 40 10.18 -17.26 2.83
C GLU A 40 10.67 -17.56 4.26
N MET A 41 11.01 -16.52 5.02
CA MET A 41 11.51 -16.62 6.38
C MET A 41 10.40 -16.49 7.43
N SER A 42 9.17 -16.15 7.02
CA SER A 42 8.04 -15.91 7.92
C SER A 42 6.79 -16.67 7.47
N PRO A 43 6.17 -17.50 8.33
CA PRO A 43 4.93 -18.21 7.99
C PRO A 43 3.70 -17.29 7.88
N LYS A 44 3.87 -15.97 7.92
CA LYS A 44 2.80 -14.98 7.82
C LYS A 44 2.91 -14.23 6.49
N LEU A 45 1.90 -14.37 5.65
CA LEU A 45 1.66 -13.46 4.54
C LEU A 45 1.54 -12.04 5.08
N LYS A 46 2.36 -11.14 4.56
CA LYS A 46 2.26 -9.72 4.90
C LYS A 46 0.96 -9.16 4.36
N ASP A 47 0.22 -8.39 5.16
CA ASP A 47 -0.96 -7.72 4.65
C ASP A 47 -0.56 -6.72 3.55
N ARG A 48 -1.35 -6.70 2.47
CA ARG A 48 -1.05 -5.87 1.30
C ARG A 48 -0.99 -4.39 1.65
N TYR A 49 -1.91 -3.91 2.49
CA TYR A 49 -1.97 -2.50 2.85
C TYR A 49 -0.86 -2.14 3.85
N GLU A 50 -0.49 -3.05 4.74
CA GLU A 50 0.70 -2.89 5.58
C GLU A 50 1.96 -2.76 4.72
N TYR A 51 2.14 -3.63 3.73
CA TYR A 51 3.24 -3.54 2.75
C TYR A 51 3.26 -2.17 2.04
N ILE A 52 2.11 -1.73 1.51
CA ILE A 52 1.99 -0.46 0.80
C ILE A 52 2.38 0.71 1.71
N LEU A 53 1.88 0.74 2.95
CA LEU A 53 2.16 1.82 3.91
C LEU A 53 3.61 1.83 4.36
N GLU A 54 4.24 0.68 4.52
CA GLU A 54 5.67 0.62 4.83
C GLU A 54 6.53 1.24 3.75
N ARG A 55 6.21 1.00 2.48
CA ARG A 55 6.93 1.58 1.34
C ARG A 55 6.53 3.01 1.00
N ASN A 56 5.31 3.39 1.37
CA ASN A 56 4.74 4.70 1.11
C ASN A 56 4.28 5.35 2.42
N PRO A 57 5.20 5.75 3.31
CA PRO A 57 4.87 6.31 4.60
C PRO A 57 4.04 7.61 4.51
N GLN A 58 4.09 8.31 3.37
CA GLN A 58 3.24 9.48 3.08
C GLN A 58 1.74 9.15 2.95
N LEU A 59 1.37 7.86 2.93
CA LEU A 59 -0.03 7.42 2.94
C LEU A 59 -0.50 7.06 4.36
N LYS A 60 0.40 7.09 5.36
CA LYS A 60 0.06 6.87 6.77
C LYS A 60 -0.66 8.07 7.40
N ILE A 61 -0.78 9.18 6.69
CA ILE A 61 -1.27 10.44 7.27
C ILE A 61 -2.79 10.38 7.46
N ASP A 62 -3.17 10.61 8.71
CA ASP A 62 -4.49 10.58 9.30
C ASP A 62 -5.57 11.37 8.56
N SER A 63 -6.82 11.00 8.84
CA SER A 63 -8.08 11.68 8.49
C SER A 63 -8.23 13.11 9.05
N THR A 64 -7.15 13.87 9.19
CA THR A 64 -7.15 15.26 9.64
C THR A 64 -6.26 16.10 8.73
N ASN A 65 -6.79 16.49 7.58
CA ASN A 65 -6.59 17.82 7.00
C ASN A 65 -7.66 18.03 5.93
N GLY A 66 -8.78 18.62 6.35
CA GLY A 66 -9.47 19.55 5.47
C GLY A 66 -8.62 20.80 5.27
N ASN A 67 -8.74 21.38 4.08
CA ASN A 67 -8.44 22.75 3.65
C ASN A 67 -7.23 22.98 2.72
N GLY A 68 -7.58 23.53 1.54
CA GLY A 68 -6.73 24.35 0.67
C GLY A 68 -6.26 23.59 -0.58
N LYS A 69 -6.76 23.84 -1.79
CA LYS A 69 -7.45 25.00 -2.38
C LYS A 69 -8.25 24.54 -3.60
#